data_AF-A0A7Z8L7K6-F1
#
_entry.id   AF-A0A7Z8L7K6-F1
#
_cell.length_a   1.000
_cell.length_b   1.000
_cell.length_c   1.000
_cell.angle_alpha   90.00
_cell.angle_beta   90.00
_cell.angle_gamma   90.00
#
_symmetry.space_group_name_H-M   'P 1'
#
loop_
_entity.id
_entity.type
_entity.pdbx_description
1 polymer ?
#
loop_
_entity_poly.entity_id
_entity_poly.type
_entity_poly.pdbx_seq_one_letter_code
_entity_poly.pdbx_strand_id
1 'polypeptide(L)'
;MDRKRISEEVIEILCSKLLTLPLPVDDPDFDYEQQALVPDITDNELDIAEVAMDLEDAFDIQFLDNLPGSEGLPTIGAIIDFIHAKVNKE
;
A
#
# COMPACT_ATOMS: atom_id res chain seq x y z
N MET A 1 -5.48 15.22 -2.73
CA MET A 1 -6.48 14.18 -2.43
C MET A 1 -6.47 13.86 -0.94
N ASP A 2 -7.64 13.68 -0.32
CA ASP A 2 -7.72 13.41 1.13
C ASP A 2 -7.12 12.04 1.48
N ARG A 3 -6.37 11.96 2.59
CA ARG A 3 -5.71 10.71 3.05
C ARG A 3 -6.67 9.53 3.15
N LYS A 4 -7.92 9.77 3.56
CA LYS A 4 -8.94 8.72 3.68
C LYS A 4 -9.20 8.03 2.34
N ARG A 5 -9.34 8.81 1.27
CA ARG A 5 -9.59 8.27 -0.07
C ARG A 5 -8.38 7.51 -0.61
N ILE A 6 -7.17 8.03 -0.38
CA ILE A 6 -5.93 7.31 -0.70
C ILE A 6 -5.88 5.98 0.04
N SER A 7 -6.22 5.97 1.33
CA SER A 7 -6.24 4.74 2.13
C SER A 7 -7.20 3.69 1.55
N GLU A 8 -8.41 4.08 1.16
CA GLU A 8 -9.40 3.18 0.58
C GLU A 8 -8.89 2.58 -0.74
N GLU A 9 -8.36 3.41 -1.63
CA GLU A 9 -7.82 2.98 -2.94
C GLU A 9 -6.57 2.09 -2.80
N VAL A 10 -5.65 2.44 -1.88
CA VAL A 10 -4.45 1.61 -1.59
C VAL A 10 -4.85 0.24 -1.06
N ILE A 11 -5.77 0.18 -0.10
CA ILE A 11 -6.22 -1.09 0.49
C ILE A 11 -6.90 -1.95 -0.58
N GLU A 12 -7.72 -1.36 -1.46
CA GLU A 12 -8.35 -2.08 -2.57
C GLU A 12 -7.31 -2.71 -3.51
N ILE A 13 -6.30 -1.95 -3.94
CA ILE A 13 -5.22 -2.45 -4.81
C ILE A 13 -4.47 -3.59 -4.12
N LEU A 14 -4.07 -3.39 -2.86
CA LEU A 14 -3.34 -4.39 -2.08
C LEU A 14 -4.15 -5.67 -1.90
N CYS A 15 -5.42 -5.59 -1.51
CA CYS A 15 -6.29 -6.76 -1.37
C CYS A 15 -6.47 -7.53 -2.70
N SER A 16 -6.40 -6.84 -3.84
CA SER A 16 -6.55 -7.49 -5.15
C SER A 16 -5.33 -8.33 -5.54
N LYS A 17 -4.14 -7.93 -5.08
CA LYS A 17 -2.84 -8.56 -5.40
C LYS A 17 -2.36 -9.51 -4.31
N LEU A 18 -2.55 -9.11 -3.06
CA LEU A 18 -2.04 -9.80 -1.88
C LEU A 18 -3.18 -10.59 -1.24
N LEU A 19 -3.36 -11.83 -1.70
CA LEU A 19 -4.49 -12.70 -1.32
C LEU A 19 -4.53 -13.08 0.18
N THR A 20 -3.44 -12.84 0.90
CA THR A 20 -3.30 -13.06 2.35
C THR A 20 -3.83 -11.88 3.17
N LEU A 21 -4.02 -10.71 2.54
CA LEU A 21 -4.59 -9.54 3.19
C LEU A 21 -6.11 -9.72 3.31
N PRO A 22 -6.71 -9.65 4.51
CA PRO A 22 -8.16 -9.73 4.64
C PRO A 22 -8.84 -8.60 3.87
N LEU A 23 -10.00 -8.89 3.29
CA LEU A 23 -10.84 -7.86 2.69
C LEU A 23 -11.50 -7.02 3.78
N PRO A 24 -11.66 -5.70 3.60
CA PRO A 24 -12.31 -4.84 4.60
C PRO A 24 -13.74 -5.25 4.94
N VAL A 25 -14.42 -5.95 4.02
CA VAL A 25 -15.78 -6.48 4.22
C VAL A 25 -15.81 -7.73 5.10
N ASP A 26 -14.71 -8.49 5.13
CA ASP A 26 -14.59 -9.73 5.87
C ASP A 26 -14.04 -9.50 7.28
N ASP A 27 -13.16 -8.52 7.44
CA ASP A 27 -12.60 -8.11 8.73
C ASP A 27 -12.56 -6.57 8.87
N PRO A 28 -13.65 -5.93 9.32
CA PRO A 28 -13.73 -4.48 9.43
C PRO A 28 -12.89 -3.90 10.58
N ASP A 29 -12.44 -4.73 11.52
CA ASP A 29 -11.64 -4.33 12.68
C ASP A 29 -10.14 -4.52 12.44
N PHE A 30 -9.74 -5.00 11.26
CA PHE A 30 -8.34 -5.21 10.90
C PHE A 30 -7.56 -3.90 10.84
N ASP A 31 -6.41 -3.84 11.51
CA ASP A 31 -5.54 -2.67 11.53
C ASP A 31 -4.64 -2.62 10.29
N TYR A 32 -5.19 -2.12 9.20
CA TYR A 32 -4.43 -1.91 7.97
C TYR A 32 -3.24 -0.96 8.16
N GLU A 33 -3.33 0.06 9.01
CA GLU A 33 -2.26 1.06 9.11
C GLU A 33 -0.96 0.48 9.65
N GLN A 34 -1.05 -0.38 10.67
CA GLN A 34 0.11 -1.01 11.31
C GLN A 34 0.55 -2.31 10.62
N GLN A 35 -0.24 -2.82 9.68
CA GLN A 35 0.07 -4.06 9.00
C GLN A 35 1.35 -3.96 8.16
N ALA A 36 2.33 -4.79 8.48
CA ALA A 36 3.57 -4.93 7.71
C ALA A 36 3.32 -5.70 6.40
N LEU A 37 3.96 -5.28 5.32
CA LEU A 37 3.84 -5.96 4.01
C LEU A 37 4.67 -7.23 3.94
N VAL A 38 5.89 -7.17 4.47
CA VAL A 38 6.82 -8.29 4.47
C VAL A 38 7.27 -8.53 5.91
N PRO A 39 7.31 -9.78 6.40
CA PRO A 39 6.84 -11.03 5.75
C PRO A 39 5.36 -11.33 5.99
N ASP A 40 4.64 -10.46 6.71
CA ASP A 40 3.32 -10.79 7.24
C ASP A 40 2.22 -10.90 6.17
N ILE A 41 2.39 -10.24 5.02
CA ILE A 41 1.46 -10.34 3.89
C ILE A 41 2.07 -11.13 2.73
N THR A 42 3.30 -10.81 2.31
CA THR A 42 3.98 -11.55 1.23
C THR A 42 5.49 -11.57 1.44
N ASP A 43 6.14 -12.65 0.98
CA ASP A 43 7.59 -12.77 0.85
C ASP A 43 8.04 -12.75 -0.63
N ASN A 44 7.10 -12.61 -1.56
CA ASN A 44 7.35 -12.63 -2.99
C ASN A 44 7.59 -11.21 -3.53
N GLU A 45 8.83 -10.97 -3.95
CA GLU A 45 9.24 -9.69 -4.54
C GLU A 45 8.44 -9.33 -5.81
N LEU A 46 7.91 -10.31 -6.56
CA LEU A 46 7.07 -10.04 -7.73
C LEU A 46 5.73 -9.43 -7.33
N ASP A 47 5.11 -9.92 -6.25
CA ASP A 47 3.83 -9.39 -5.76
C ASP A 47 4.00 -7.94 -5.33
N ILE A 48 5.11 -7.64 -4.64
CA ILE A 48 5.48 -6.28 -4.22
C ILE A 48 5.73 -5.36 -5.43
N ALA A 49 6.43 -5.86 -6.45
CA ALA A 49 6.70 -5.09 -7.66
C ALA A 49 5.41 -4.78 -8.44
N GLU A 50 4.50 -5.74 -8.57
CA GLU A 50 3.20 -5.52 -9.21
C GLU A 50 2.35 -4.50 -8.45
N VAL A 51 2.29 -4.63 -7.12
CA VAL A 51 1.62 -3.65 -6.25
C VAL A 51 2.22 -2.27 -6.44
N ALA A 52 3.55 -2.15 -6.48
CA ALA A 52 4.21 -0.87 -6.68
C ALA A 52 3.80 -0.24 -8.02
N MET A 53 3.82 -1.01 -9.12
CA MET A 53 3.42 -0.52 -10.44
C MET A 53 1.96 -0.04 -10.48
N ASP A 54 1.04 -0.81 -9.89
CA ASP A 54 -0.38 -0.45 -9.85
C ASP A 54 -0.62 0.83 -9.03
N LEU A 55 0.11 1.00 -7.91
CA LEU A 55 0.07 2.22 -7.10
C LEU A 55 0.68 3.43 -7.82
N GLU A 56 1.77 3.25 -8.57
CA GLU A 56 2.37 4.31 -9.39
C GLU A 56 1.39 4.83 -10.44
N ASP A 57 0.72 3.91 -11.16
CA ASP A 57 -0.27 4.26 -12.18
C ASP A 57 -1.52 4.90 -11.58
N ALA A 58 -2.04 4.34 -10.47
CA ALA A 58 -3.26 4.83 -9.83
C ALA A 58 -3.12 6.26 -9.28
N PHE A 59 -1.95 6.61 -8.74
CA PHE A 59 -1.73 7.89 -8.07
C PHE A 59 -0.82 8.86 -8.84
N ASP A 60 -0.33 8.49 -10.02
CA ASP A 60 0.62 9.25 -10.85
C ASP A 60 1.91 9.61 -10.06
N ILE A 61 2.53 8.61 -9.43
CA ILE A 61 3.73 8.74 -8.59
C ILE A 61 4.84 7.77 -8.99
N GLN A 62 6.01 7.86 -8.34
CA GLN A 62 7.12 6.92 -8.51
C GLN A 62 7.76 6.52 -7.16
N PHE A 63 7.96 5.22 -6.96
CA PHE A 63 8.70 4.61 -5.86
C PHE A 63 10.17 4.40 -6.27
N LEU A 64 10.92 5.49 -6.40
CA LEU A 64 12.32 5.45 -6.88
C LEU A 64 13.28 4.81 -5.87
N ASP A 65 13.24 5.25 -4.61
CA ASP A 65 14.22 4.88 -3.57
C ASP A 65 13.63 3.98 -2.47
N ASN A 66 12.31 3.94 -2.36
CA ASN A 66 11.60 3.18 -1.32
C ASN A 66 10.46 2.40 -1.97
N LEU A 67 10.62 1.09 -2.08
CA LEU A 67 9.56 0.20 -2.55
C LEU A 67 8.60 -0.17 -1.40
N PRO A 68 7.34 -0.52 -1.70
CA PRO A 68 6.44 -1.15 -0.72
C PRO A 68 7.12 -2.32 0.01
N GLY A 69 7.01 -2.39 1.33
CA GLY A 69 7.62 -3.44 2.15
C GLY A 69 9.12 -3.28 2.44
N SER A 70 9.77 -2.23 1.91
CA SER A 70 11.15 -1.87 2.28
C SER A 70 11.23 -1.19 3.66
N GLU A 71 12.44 -1.01 4.20
CA GLU A 71 12.64 -0.29 5.48
C GLU A 71 12.04 1.13 5.48
N GLY A 72 11.94 1.78 4.32
CA GLY A 72 11.35 3.11 4.18
C GLY A 72 9.81 3.10 4.10
N LEU A 73 9.21 1.98 3.69
CA LEU A 73 7.75 1.81 3.57
C LEU A 73 7.31 0.43 4.10
N PRO A 74 7.54 0.14 5.40
CA PRO A 74 7.38 -1.21 5.93
C PRO A 74 5.91 -1.62 6.10
N THR A 75 5.01 -0.66 6.28
CA THR A 75 3.58 -0.89 6.52
C THR A 75 2.70 -0.25 5.45
N ILE A 76 1.45 -0.70 5.36
CA ILE A 76 0.45 -0.08 4.48
C ILE A 76 0.23 1.38 4.87
N GLY A 77 0.19 1.70 6.18
CA GLY A 77 0.11 3.08 6.65
C GLY A 77 1.27 3.97 6.15
N ALA A 78 2.50 3.44 6.14
CA ALA A 78 3.65 4.17 5.61
C ALA A 78 3.53 4.45 4.10
N ILE A 79 2.97 3.51 3.34
CA ILE A 79 2.66 3.71 1.91
C ILE A 79 1.60 4.80 1.73
N ILE A 80 0.50 4.72 2.48
CA ILE A 80 -0.58 5.72 2.42
C ILE A 80 -0.03 7.11 2.70
N ASP A 81 0.82 7.25 3.73
CA ASP A 81 1.44 8.52 4.09
C ASP A 81 2.40 9.03 3.00
N PHE A 82 3.18 8.13 2.39
CA PHE A 82 4.05 8.48 1.27
C PHE A 82 3.26 8.98 0.06
N ILE A 83 2.23 8.25 -0.36
CA ILE A 83 1.37 8.61 -1.49
C ILE A 83 0.67 9.94 -1.19
N HIS A 84 0.12 10.08 0.01
CA HIS A 84 -0.51 11.33 0.44
C HIS A 84 0.45 12.51 0.40
N ALA A 85 1.71 12.32 0.82
CA ALA A 85 2.73 13.36 0.74
C ALA A 85 3.13 13.69 -0.71
N LYS A 86 3.11 12.73 -1.64
CA LYS A 86 3.41 12.94 -3.06
C LYS A 86 2.28 13.64 -3.80
N VAL A 87 1.05 13.15 -3.65
CA VAL A 87 -0.15 13.67 -4.33
C VAL A 87 -0.51 15.09 -3.85
N ASN A 88 -0.19 15.45 -2.61
CA ASN A 88 -0.49 16.78 -2.06
C ASN A 88 0.72 17.73 -2.03
N LYS A 89 1.92 17.30 -2.45
CA LYS A 89 3.04 18.20 -2.71
C LYS A 89 2.94 18.69 -4.15
N GLU A 90 2.08 19.68 -4.36
CA GLU A 90 2.26 20.68 -5.43
C GLU A 90 3.10 21.84 -4.91
#